data_AF-A0A661VZ76-F1
#
_entry.id   AF-A0A661VZ76-F1
#
_cell.length_a   1.000
_cell.length_b   1.000
_cell.length_c   1.000
_cell.angle_alpha   90.00
_cell.angle_beta   90.00
_cell.angle_gamma   90.00
#
_symmetry.space_group_name_H-M   'P 1'
#
loop_
_entity.id
_entity.type
_entity.pdbx_description
1 polymer ?
#
loop_
_entity_poly.entity_id
_entity_poly.type
_entity_poly.pdbx_seq_one_letter_code
_entity_poly.pdbx_strand_id
1 'polypeptide(L)'
;MKSPFAGARRALALGLLLLSLFLNQGITLAQEAGPNHAGLVIVGEDGNVSTHCIAFEEEQLSGLELLQRSGLNPEFKSGGLGAALCALEGKGCPAEDCFCECKGAPCNYWGYFHLQTGGTWNYSGVGAGGWTLQSGDVDAWVWGDGKTAPPPLTFADICPADGSPSPTVETTPVLTPAAQPTVQIFIPAASAPTGSSERESPVLAVLGSRYGSFALLLLALIALAWMRRRREK
;
A
#
# COMPACT_ATOMS: atom_id res chain seq x y z
N MET A 1 46.18 -33.28 44.02
CA MET A 1 45.74 -33.79 42.69
C MET A 1 44.40 -33.16 42.33
N LYS A 2 44.36 -32.21 41.38
CA LYS A 2 43.10 -31.61 40.88
C LYS A 2 42.60 -32.47 39.73
N SER A 3 41.43 -33.08 39.92
CA SER A 3 40.83 -34.05 39.00
C SER A 3 40.52 -33.44 37.62
N PRO A 4 41.09 -33.98 36.51
CA PRO A 4 40.93 -33.44 35.15
C PRO A 4 39.50 -33.57 34.59
N PHE A 5 38.65 -34.37 35.23
CA PHE A 5 37.28 -34.67 34.79
C PHE A 5 36.28 -33.51 34.95
N ALA A 6 36.60 -32.50 35.77
CA ALA A 6 35.72 -31.35 35.97
C ALA A 6 35.68 -30.40 34.76
N GLY A 7 36.76 -30.33 33.97
CA GLY A 7 36.85 -29.50 32.77
C GLY A 7 36.01 -30.04 31.61
N ALA A 8 36.03 -31.36 31.42
CA ALA A 8 35.31 -32.03 30.34
C ALA A 8 33.78 -31.92 30.50
N ARG A 9 33.27 -32.06 31.73
CA ARG A 9 31.82 -31.90 32.04
C ARG A 9 31.32 -30.49 31.78
N ARG A 10 32.14 -29.47 32.10
CA ARG A 10 31.81 -28.06 31.84
C ARG A 10 31.82 -27.73 30.35
N ALA A 11 32.76 -28.30 29.59
CA ALA A 11 32.80 -28.14 28.14
C ALA A 11 31.61 -28.80 27.43
N LEU A 12 31.20 -29.98 27.89
CA LEU A 12 30.02 -30.68 27.35
C LEU A 12 28.72 -29.91 27.63
N ALA A 13 28.56 -29.41 28.85
CA ALA A 13 27.39 -28.62 29.25
C ALA A 13 27.29 -27.30 28.46
N LEU A 14 28.42 -26.61 28.22
CA LEU A 14 28.45 -25.41 27.38
C LEU A 14 28.11 -25.73 25.92
N GLY A 15 28.61 -26.84 25.39
CA GLY A 15 28.30 -27.29 24.03
C GLY A 15 26.82 -27.59 23.84
N LEU A 16 26.19 -28.28 24.79
CA LEU A 16 24.74 -28.55 24.80
C LEU A 16 23.91 -27.27 24.92
N LEU A 17 24.33 -26.31 25.76
CA LEU A 17 23.64 -25.03 25.89
C LEU A 17 23.69 -24.21 24.59
N LEU A 18 24.86 -24.15 23.95
CA LEU A 18 25.03 -23.47 22.67
C LEU A 18 24.23 -24.17 21.55
N LEU A 19 24.23 -25.50 21.50
CA LEU A 19 23.43 -26.26 20.54
C LEU A 19 21.93 -25.99 20.72
N SER A 20 21.45 -25.88 21.95
CA SER A 20 20.05 -25.54 22.24
C SER A 20 19.66 -24.11 21.81
N LEU A 21 20.59 -23.15 21.92
CA LEU A 21 20.41 -21.79 21.42
C LEU A 21 20.39 -21.73 19.88
N PHE A 22 21.15 -22.59 19.20
CA PHE A 22 21.15 -22.71 17.74
C PHE A 22 19.89 -23.41 17.21
N LEU A 23 19.36 -24.41 17.93
CA LEU A 23 18.12 -25.11 17.57
C LEU A 23 16.86 -24.25 17.79
N ASN A 24 16.96 -23.17 18.57
CA ASN A 24 15.87 -22.22 18.82
C ASN A 24 15.84 -21.05 17.83
N GLN A 25 16.70 -21.07 16.79
CA GLN A 25 16.52 -20.27 15.58
C GLN A 25 15.31 -20.87 14.85
N GLY A 26 14.11 -20.50 15.30
CA GLY A 26 12.85 -21.02 14.79
C GLY A 26 12.86 -21.02 13.26
N ILE A 27 12.48 -22.16 12.68
CA ILE A 27 12.08 -22.24 11.28
C ILE A 27 10.87 -21.32 11.17
N THR A 28 11.11 -20.06 10.81
CA THR A 28 10.05 -19.20 10.33
C THR A 28 9.63 -19.85 9.03
N LEU A 29 8.52 -20.60 9.04
CA LEU A 29 7.86 -20.94 7.80
C LEU A 29 7.61 -19.59 7.13
N ALA A 30 8.34 -19.32 6.05
CA ALA A 30 7.99 -18.24 5.15
C ALA A 30 6.57 -18.57 4.72
N GLN A 31 5.59 -17.88 5.30
CA GLN A 31 4.27 -17.84 4.73
C GLN A 31 4.52 -17.29 3.34
N GLU A 32 4.33 -18.13 2.32
CA GLU A 32 4.35 -17.71 0.93
C GLU A 32 3.43 -16.49 0.90
N ALA A 33 4.03 -15.31 0.77
CA ALA A 33 3.26 -14.08 0.73
C ALA A 33 2.36 -14.28 -0.48
N GLY A 34 1.05 -14.42 -0.24
CA GLY A 34 0.09 -14.45 -1.32
C GLY A 34 0.32 -13.24 -2.22
N PRO A 35 -0.08 -13.29 -3.50
CA PRO A 35 0.18 -12.21 -4.43
C PRO A 35 -0.31 -10.88 -3.84
N ASN A 36 0.42 -9.80 -4.09
CA ASN A 36 -0.01 -8.47 -3.71
C ASN A 36 -1.28 -8.12 -4.48
N HIS A 37 -2.15 -7.31 -3.89
CA HIS A 37 -3.38 -6.89 -4.55
C HIS A 37 -3.59 -5.39 -4.40
N ALA A 38 -4.09 -4.75 -5.46
CA ALA A 38 -4.53 -3.36 -5.43
C ALA A 38 -5.93 -3.26 -6.04
N GLY A 39 -6.74 -2.35 -5.50
CA GLY A 39 -8.08 -2.08 -5.98
C GLY A 39 -8.05 -1.08 -7.13
N LEU A 40 -8.89 -1.31 -8.13
CA LEU A 40 -9.13 -0.38 -9.23
C LEU A 40 -10.63 -0.11 -9.30
N VAL A 41 -11.02 1.17 -9.30
CA VAL A 41 -12.41 1.60 -9.48
C VAL A 41 -12.55 2.34 -10.80
N ILE A 42 -13.53 1.96 -11.62
CA ILE A 42 -13.89 2.69 -12.83
C ILE A 42 -15.28 3.29 -12.61
N VAL A 43 -15.39 4.61 -12.77
CA VAL A 43 -16.66 5.32 -12.78
C VAL A 43 -16.88 5.82 -14.20
N GLY A 44 -17.75 5.12 -14.93
CA GLY A 44 -18.10 5.44 -16.31
C GLY A 44 -19.12 6.56 -16.43
N GLU A 45 -19.70 6.67 -17.62
CA GLU A 45 -20.85 7.56 -17.89
C GLU A 45 -22.00 7.29 -16.92
N ASP A 46 -22.76 8.34 -16.60
CA ASP A 46 -23.91 8.32 -15.69
C ASP A 46 -23.61 7.79 -14.27
N GLY A 47 -22.33 7.70 -13.90
CA GLY A 47 -21.89 7.23 -12.58
C GLY A 47 -21.93 5.71 -12.43
N ASN A 48 -21.97 4.93 -13.51
CA ASN A 48 -21.82 3.48 -13.43
C ASN A 48 -20.46 3.12 -12.82
N VAL A 49 -20.46 2.23 -11.82
CA VAL A 49 -19.24 1.86 -11.09
C VAL A 49 -18.90 0.40 -11.35
N SER A 50 -17.66 0.12 -11.75
CA SER A 50 -17.07 -1.22 -11.75
C SER A 50 -15.80 -1.24 -10.90
N THR A 51 -15.51 -2.40 -10.32
CA THR A 51 -14.36 -2.60 -9.43
C THR A 51 -13.57 -3.83 -9.85
N HIS A 52 -12.25 -3.74 -9.72
CA HIS A 52 -11.34 -4.80 -10.12
C HIS A 52 -10.27 -4.99 -9.04
N CYS A 53 -10.09 -6.23 -8.59
CA CYS A 53 -9.01 -6.59 -7.67
C CYS A 53 -7.83 -7.14 -8.48
N ILE A 54 -6.74 -6.37 -8.56
CA ILE A 54 -5.62 -6.67 -9.45
C ILE A 54 -4.47 -7.27 -8.65
N ALA A 55 -4.11 -8.51 -8.99
CA ALA A 55 -2.97 -9.20 -8.40
C ALA A 55 -1.65 -8.77 -9.07
N PHE A 56 -0.58 -8.69 -8.29
CA PHE A 56 0.79 -8.44 -8.75
C PHE A 56 1.83 -9.10 -7.83
N GLU A 57 3.02 -9.37 -8.35
CA GLU A 57 4.07 -10.12 -7.63
C GLU A 57 5.16 -9.19 -7.08
N GLU A 58 5.31 -8.01 -7.68
CA GLU A 58 6.30 -7.01 -7.32
C GLU A 58 5.94 -6.31 -6.00
N GLU A 59 6.91 -5.65 -5.35
CA GLU A 59 6.66 -4.88 -4.12
C GLU A 59 5.69 -3.72 -4.33
N GLN A 60 5.70 -3.15 -5.54
CA GLN A 60 4.90 -2.00 -5.92
C GLN A 60 4.65 -1.98 -7.44
N LEU A 61 3.64 -1.21 -7.84
CA LEU A 61 3.14 -1.10 -9.22
C LEU A 61 2.77 0.36 -9.49
N SER A 62 2.95 0.88 -10.70
CA SER A 62 2.40 2.20 -11.04
C SER A 62 0.90 2.14 -11.33
N GLY A 63 0.17 3.23 -11.16
CA GLY A 63 -1.26 3.25 -11.48
C GLY A 63 -1.55 3.05 -12.97
N LEU A 64 -0.59 3.36 -13.83
CA LEU A 64 -0.66 3.02 -15.25
C LEU A 64 -0.61 1.50 -15.47
N GLU A 65 0.33 0.82 -14.82
CA GLU A 65 0.46 -0.64 -14.90
C GLU A 65 -0.73 -1.35 -14.25
N LEU A 66 -1.31 -0.78 -13.18
CA LEU A 66 -2.54 -1.27 -12.56
C LEU A 66 -3.68 -1.34 -13.58
N LEU A 67 -3.93 -0.25 -14.29
CA LEU A 67 -4.97 -0.20 -15.32
C LEU A 67 -4.64 -1.15 -16.48
N GLN A 68 -3.38 -1.24 -16.91
CA GLN A 68 -2.98 -2.15 -17.99
C GLN A 68 -3.14 -3.64 -17.61
N ARG A 69 -2.97 -3.99 -16.33
CA ARG A 69 -3.14 -5.37 -15.83
C ARG A 69 -4.60 -5.72 -15.49
N SER A 70 -5.52 -4.76 -15.59
CA SER A 70 -6.92 -4.96 -15.22
C SER A 70 -7.72 -5.89 -16.13
N GLY A 71 -7.17 -6.22 -17.31
CA GLY A 71 -7.89 -6.93 -18.36
C GLY A 71 -8.84 -6.03 -19.17
N LEU A 72 -8.92 -4.74 -18.83
CA LEU A 72 -9.60 -3.74 -19.63
C LEU A 72 -8.76 -3.36 -20.86
N ASN A 73 -9.37 -2.68 -21.82
CA ASN A 73 -8.74 -2.15 -23.03
C ASN A 73 -8.57 -0.63 -22.94
N PRO A 74 -7.52 -0.13 -22.24
CA PRO A 74 -7.25 1.30 -22.15
C PRO A 74 -6.47 1.82 -23.37
N GLU A 75 -6.85 3.01 -23.83
CA GLU A 75 -6.15 3.75 -24.87
C GLU A 75 -5.55 5.02 -24.28
N PHE A 76 -4.24 5.21 -24.46
CA PHE A 76 -3.52 6.34 -23.86
C PHE A 76 -2.89 7.25 -24.90
N LYS A 77 -2.73 8.52 -24.52
CA LYS A 77 -1.86 9.47 -25.19
C LYS A 77 -0.76 9.96 -24.25
N SER A 78 0.49 9.78 -24.64
CA SER A 78 1.63 10.33 -23.92
C SER A 78 1.71 11.85 -24.06
N GLY A 79 2.02 12.54 -22.96
CA GLY A 79 2.23 13.99 -22.92
C GLY A 79 3.22 14.41 -21.84
N GLY A 80 3.45 15.73 -21.71
CA GLY A 80 4.45 16.28 -20.77
C GLY A 80 4.15 16.02 -19.29
N LEU A 81 2.89 15.75 -18.94
CA LEU A 81 2.45 15.40 -17.57
C LEU A 81 2.31 13.89 -17.36
N GLY A 82 2.75 13.06 -18.31
CA GLY A 82 2.55 11.61 -18.32
C GLY A 82 1.50 11.16 -19.34
N ALA A 83 1.09 9.89 -19.26
CA ALA A 83 0.06 9.32 -20.12
C ALA A 83 -1.34 9.72 -19.64
N ALA A 84 -2.14 10.30 -20.52
CA ALA A 84 -3.57 10.55 -20.31
C ALA A 84 -4.38 9.39 -20.87
N LEU A 85 -5.40 8.95 -20.13
CA LEU A 85 -6.36 7.95 -20.61
C LEU A 85 -7.34 8.66 -21.56
N CYS A 86 -7.37 8.23 -22.82
CA CYS A 86 -8.27 8.74 -23.83
C CYS A 86 -9.59 7.97 -23.83
N ALA A 87 -9.49 6.63 -23.87
CA ALA A 87 -10.64 5.75 -23.86
C ALA A 87 -10.38 4.50 -23.03
N LEU A 88 -11.46 3.88 -22.56
CA LEU A 88 -11.45 2.62 -21.82
C LEU A 88 -12.65 1.80 -22.28
N GLU A 89 -12.45 0.56 -22.73
CA GLU A 89 -13.54 -0.27 -23.31
C GLU A 89 -14.28 0.44 -24.46
N GLY A 90 -13.56 1.23 -25.25
CA GLY A 90 -14.13 2.04 -26.34
C GLY A 90 -14.98 3.23 -25.88
N LYS A 91 -14.97 3.57 -24.58
CA LYS A 91 -15.66 4.74 -24.01
C LYS A 91 -14.67 5.86 -23.72
N GLY A 92 -14.99 7.05 -24.20
CA GLY A 92 -14.20 8.26 -24.03
C GLY A 92 -13.89 8.93 -25.36
N CYS A 93 -12.67 9.46 -25.48
CA CYS A 93 -12.22 10.19 -26.65
C CYS A 93 -11.24 9.39 -27.53
N PRO A 94 -11.08 9.73 -28.82
CA PRO A 94 -10.05 9.17 -29.68
C PRO A 94 -8.63 9.40 -29.11
N ALA A 95 -7.70 8.48 -29.37
CA ALA A 95 -6.32 8.48 -28.86
C ALA A 95 -5.54 9.78 -29.15
N GLU A 96 -5.92 10.49 -30.19
CA GLU A 96 -5.33 11.73 -30.68
C GLU A 96 -5.78 12.97 -29.89
N ASP A 97 -6.90 12.90 -29.16
CA ASP A 97 -7.40 13.99 -28.32
C ASP A 97 -8.17 13.47 -27.10
N CYS A 98 -7.48 13.01 -26.04
CA CYS A 98 -8.10 12.52 -24.80
C CYS A 98 -9.08 13.51 -24.14
N PHE A 99 -9.00 14.79 -24.48
CA PHE A 99 -9.81 15.88 -23.94
C PHE A 99 -10.78 16.42 -25.00
N CYS A 100 -11.24 15.59 -25.93
CA CYS A 100 -12.15 15.96 -27.01
C CYS A 100 -13.48 16.54 -26.49
N GLU A 101 -13.96 16.06 -25.34
CA GLU A 101 -15.15 16.58 -24.64
C GLU A 101 -14.82 17.62 -23.56
N CYS A 102 -13.56 18.04 -23.43
CA CYS A 102 -13.16 19.12 -22.52
C CYS A 102 -12.63 20.33 -23.30
N LYS A 103 -13.46 20.85 -24.21
CA LYS A 103 -13.21 22.12 -24.93
C LYS A 103 -14.10 23.27 -24.45
N GLY A 104 -14.95 23.02 -23.45
CA GLY A 104 -15.95 23.95 -22.95
C GLY A 104 -16.75 23.34 -21.81
N ALA A 105 -18.06 23.59 -21.80
CA ALA A 105 -19.01 22.98 -20.86
C ALA A 105 -20.03 22.12 -21.64
N PRO A 106 -20.27 20.85 -21.23
CA PRO A 106 -19.55 20.12 -20.20
C PRO A 106 -18.06 19.91 -20.59
N CYS A 107 -17.21 19.71 -19.59
CA CYS A 107 -15.81 19.30 -19.78
C CYS A 107 -15.70 17.89 -19.23
N ASN A 108 -15.70 16.89 -20.11
CA ASN A 108 -15.55 15.49 -19.73
C ASN A 108 -14.20 14.95 -20.20
N TYR A 109 -13.57 14.15 -19.34
CA TYR A 109 -12.37 13.36 -19.62
C TYR A 109 -12.23 12.26 -18.57
N TRP A 110 -11.33 11.31 -18.79
CA TRP A 110 -10.95 10.34 -17.77
C TRP A 110 -10.03 11.00 -16.74
N GLY A 111 -10.62 11.40 -15.61
CA GLY A 111 -9.91 11.89 -14.43
C GLY A 111 -9.36 10.75 -13.59
N TYR A 112 -8.19 10.97 -12.99
CA TYR A 112 -7.47 9.97 -12.22
C TYR A 112 -7.41 10.34 -10.75
N PHE A 113 -7.70 9.38 -9.88
CA PHE A 113 -7.81 9.58 -8.44
C PHE A 113 -7.10 8.48 -7.66
N HIS A 114 -6.55 8.86 -6.50
CA HIS A 114 -5.91 7.95 -5.56
C HIS A 114 -6.64 7.97 -4.23
N LEU A 115 -6.90 6.81 -3.66
CA LEU A 115 -7.43 6.73 -2.32
C LEU A 115 -6.30 7.00 -1.32
N GLN A 116 -6.42 8.08 -0.54
CA GLN A 116 -5.45 8.39 0.50
C GLN A 116 -5.69 7.56 1.76
N THR A 117 -4.65 7.41 2.57
CA THR A 117 -4.76 6.91 3.94
C THR A 117 -5.80 7.73 4.70
N GLY A 118 -6.88 7.07 5.15
CA GLY A 118 -8.03 7.72 5.78
C GLY A 118 -9.31 7.73 4.92
N GLY A 119 -9.26 7.19 3.70
CA GLY A 119 -10.44 6.93 2.87
C GLY A 119 -10.92 8.14 2.04
N THR A 120 -10.08 9.15 1.85
CA THR A 120 -10.40 10.32 1.02
C THR A 120 -9.77 10.21 -0.36
N TRP A 121 -10.56 10.45 -1.41
CA TRP A 121 -10.05 10.51 -2.77
C TRP A 121 -9.28 11.80 -3.05
N ASN A 122 -8.13 11.67 -3.70
CA ASN A 122 -7.33 12.79 -4.18
C ASN A 122 -7.20 12.72 -5.69
N TYR A 123 -7.60 13.80 -6.38
CA TYR A 123 -7.41 13.92 -7.83
C TYR A 123 -5.93 14.13 -8.17
N SER A 124 -5.49 13.54 -9.29
CA SER A 124 -4.13 13.71 -9.81
C SER A 124 -4.13 14.49 -11.12
N GLY A 125 -3.39 15.60 -11.13
CA GLY A 125 -3.14 16.39 -12.35
C GLY A 125 -2.01 15.84 -13.24
N VAL A 126 -1.41 14.71 -12.87
CA VAL A 126 -0.36 14.03 -13.64
C VAL A 126 -0.79 12.61 -13.96
N GLY A 127 -0.23 12.04 -15.03
CA GLY A 127 -0.57 10.70 -15.49
C GLY A 127 -0.21 9.62 -14.47
N ALA A 128 -0.95 8.51 -14.50
CA ALA A 128 -0.88 7.43 -13.52
C ALA A 128 0.48 6.73 -13.39
N GLY A 129 1.35 6.87 -14.39
CA GLY A 129 2.72 6.35 -14.34
C GLY A 129 3.62 7.06 -13.32
N GLY A 130 3.23 8.24 -12.82
CA GLY A 130 3.94 8.97 -11.78
C GLY A 130 3.53 8.61 -10.34
N TRP A 131 2.53 7.74 -10.18
CA TRP A 131 2.04 7.29 -8.88
C TRP A 131 2.35 5.81 -8.67
N THR A 132 2.72 5.47 -7.45
CA THR A 132 3.12 4.12 -7.05
C THR A 132 2.13 3.59 -6.02
N LEU A 133 1.67 2.36 -6.25
CA LEU A 133 0.81 1.60 -5.36
C LEU A 133 1.58 0.46 -4.72
N GLN A 134 1.21 0.15 -3.49
CA GLN A 134 1.56 -1.04 -2.73
C GLN A 134 0.33 -1.94 -2.56
N SER A 135 0.54 -3.12 -1.98
CA SER A 135 -0.54 -4.03 -1.65
C SER A 135 -1.54 -3.36 -0.68
N GLY A 136 -2.82 -3.36 -1.02
CA GLY A 136 -3.88 -2.72 -0.25
C GLY A 136 -4.28 -1.33 -0.73
N ASP A 137 -3.55 -0.73 -1.68
CA ASP A 137 -3.90 0.59 -2.22
C ASP A 137 -5.05 0.51 -3.22
N VAL A 138 -5.69 1.65 -3.48
CA VAL A 138 -6.80 1.78 -4.41
C VAL A 138 -6.66 3.03 -5.26
N ASP A 139 -6.75 2.86 -6.58
CA ASP A 139 -6.86 3.96 -7.53
C ASP A 139 -8.19 3.92 -8.29
N ALA A 140 -8.56 5.05 -8.88
CA ALA A 140 -9.79 5.17 -9.66
C ALA A 140 -9.62 6.00 -10.93
N TRP A 141 -10.41 5.63 -11.95
CA TRP A 141 -10.63 6.43 -13.15
C TRP A 141 -12.09 6.84 -13.23
N VAL A 142 -12.34 8.13 -13.41
CA VAL A 142 -13.69 8.71 -13.44
C VAL A 142 -13.87 9.46 -14.75
N TRP A 143 -14.87 9.06 -15.54
CA TRP A 143 -15.30 9.85 -16.69
C TRP A 143 -16.15 11.04 -16.20
N GLY A 144 -15.64 12.26 -16.37
CA GLY A 144 -16.37 13.45 -15.95
C GLY A 144 -15.49 14.70 -15.86
N ASP A 145 -15.85 15.58 -14.91
CA ASP A 145 -15.28 16.93 -14.78
C ASP A 145 -13.94 17.00 -14.03
N GLY A 146 -13.44 15.85 -13.56
CA GLY A 146 -12.26 15.72 -12.70
C GLY A 146 -12.42 16.36 -11.30
N LYS A 147 -13.64 16.69 -10.89
CA LYS A 147 -13.95 17.22 -9.54
C LYS A 147 -14.83 16.27 -8.76
N THR A 148 -15.71 15.55 -9.46
CA THR A 148 -16.57 14.54 -8.85
C THR A 148 -15.72 13.37 -8.38
N ALA A 149 -15.61 13.21 -7.06
CA ALA A 149 -14.86 12.13 -6.46
C ALA A 149 -15.54 10.77 -6.70
N PRO A 150 -14.77 9.67 -6.80
CA PRO A 150 -15.33 8.32 -6.81
C PRO A 150 -16.16 8.02 -5.54
N PRO A 151 -17.03 6.99 -5.57
CA PRO A 151 -17.72 6.51 -4.39
C PRO A 151 -16.75 6.12 -3.26
N PRO A 152 -17.16 6.19 -1.98
CA PRO A 152 -16.29 5.90 -0.83
C PRO A 152 -16.12 4.38 -0.63
N LEU A 153 -15.46 3.73 -1.59
CA LEU A 153 -15.09 2.31 -1.54
C LEU A 153 -13.72 2.14 -0.90
N THR A 154 -13.58 1.10 -0.08
CA THR A 154 -12.29 0.70 0.52
C THR A 154 -11.68 -0.46 -0.26
N PHE A 155 -10.39 -0.72 0.00
CA PHE A 155 -9.73 -1.92 -0.54
C PHE A 155 -10.47 -3.20 -0.21
N ALA A 156 -10.99 -3.35 1.02
CA ALA A 156 -11.70 -4.55 1.44
C ALA A 156 -13.02 -4.78 0.69
N ASP A 157 -13.67 -3.70 0.23
CA ASP A 157 -14.88 -3.80 -0.60
C ASP A 157 -14.55 -4.33 -2.01
N ILE A 158 -13.36 -4.02 -2.52
CA ILE A 158 -12.91 -4.36 -3.87
C ILE A 158 -12.22 -5.74 -3.90
N CYS A 159 -11.41 -6.01 -2.90
CA CYS A 159 -10.55 -7.19 -2.74
C CYS A 159 -10.89 -7.96 -1.45
N PRO A 160 -12.04 -8.64 -1.38
CA PRO A 160 -12.41 -9.41 -0.20
C PRO A 160 -11.51 -10.64 0.00
N ALA A 161 -11.09 -10.88 1.24
CA ALA A 161 -10.11 -11.91 1.60
C ALA A 161 -10.53 -13.36 1.25
N ASP A 162 -11.85 -13.61 1.16
CA ASP A 162 -12.40 -14.97 0.98
C ASP A 162 -12.91 -15.25 -0.44
N GLY A 163 -12.58 -14.41 -1.43
CA GLY A 163 -13.10 -14.54 -2.80
C GLY A 163 -14.63 -14.38 -2.88
N SER A 164 -15.25 -13.81 -1.85
CA SER A 164 -16.66 -13.41 -1.88
C SER A 164 -16.87 -12.43 -3.04
N PRO A 165 -17.95 -12.54 -3.84
CA PRO A 165 -18.18 -11.61 -4.93
C PRO A 165 -18.19 -10.17 -4.40
N SER A 166 -17.44 -9.29 -5.06
CA SER A 166 -17.44 -7.84 -4.79
C SER A 166 -18.89 -7.33 -4.78
N PRO A 167 -19.29 -6.48 -3.82
CA PRO A 167 -20.65 -5.98 -3.79
C PRO A 167 -20.91 -5.19 -5.07
N THR A 168 -21.72 -5.76 -5.97
CA THR A 168 -22.37 -4.98 -7.01
C THR A 168 -23.27 -4.02 -6.27
N VAL A 169 -22.91 -2.74 -6.23
CA VAL A 169 -23.82 -1.69 -5.76
C VAL A 169 -24.89 -1.54 -6.84
N GLU A 170 -25.89 -2.42 -6.81
CA GLU A 170 -27.11 -2.28 -7.59
C GLU A 170 -27.86 -1.07 -7.01
N THR A 171 -27.87 0.02 -7.78
CA THR A 171 -28.55 1.26 -7.42
C THR A 171 -30.03 0.97 -7.23
N THR A 172 -30.45 0.77 -5.99
CA THR A 172 -31.87 0.85 -5.64
C THR A 172 -32.30 2.28 -5.96
N PRO A 173 -33.33 2.51 -6.80
CA PRO A 173 -33.76 3.86 -7.11
C PRO A 173 -34.27 4.51 -5.82
N VAL A 174 -33.49 5.46 -5.29
CA VAL A 174 -33.92 6.33 -4.20
C VAL A 174 -35.04 7.19 -4.75
N LEU A 175 -36.28 6.86 -4.38
CA LEU A 175 -37.42 7.75 -4.57
C LEU A 175 -37.08 9.09 -3.91
N THR A 176 -37.03 10.13 -4.74
CA THR A 176 -36.79 11.52 -4.39
C THR A 176 -37.60 11.95 -3.17
N PRO A 177 -36.99 12.29 -2.02
CA PRO A 177 -37.69 13.01 -0.97
C PRO A 177 -37.89 14.46 -1.41
N ALA A 178 -39.13 14.91 -1.38
CA ALA A 178 -39.53 16.28 -1.65
C ALA A 178 -38.76 17.28 -0.78
N ALA A 179 -38.38 18.40 -1.39
CA ALA A 179 -37.65 19.51 -0.77
C ALA A 179 -38.32 19.99 0.53
N GLN A 180 -37.54 20.06 1.61
CA GLN A 180 -37.87 20.80 2.82
C GLN A 180 -36.93 22.01 2.98
N PRO A 181 -37.43 23.15 3.48
CA PRO A 181 -36.74 24.43 3.42
C PRO A 181 -35.54 24.51 4.39
N THR A 182 -34.44 25.06 3.90
CA THR A 182 -33.19 25.31 4.63
C THR A 182 -33.38 26.34 5.74
N VAL A 183 -33.22 25.93 7.00
CA VAL A 183 -33.03 26.85 8.13
C VAL A 183 -31.53 27.11 8.28
N GLN A 184 -31.09 28.33 7.99
CA GLN A 184 -29.71 28.76 8.21
C GLN A 184 -29.47 29.03 9.69
N ILE A 185 -28.60 28.21 10.31
CA ILE A 185 -28.06 28.48 11.64
C ILE A 185 -26.64 29.01 11.46
N PHE A 186 -26.44 30.28 11.79
CA PHE A 186 -25.11 30.91 11.85
C PHE A 186 -24.38 30.45 13.11
N ILE A 187 -23.25 29.78 12.94
CA ILE A 187 -22.35 29.38 14.04
C ILE A 187 -21.15 30.34 14.04
N PRO A 188 -20.89 31.10 15.12
CA PRO A 188 -19.72 31.96 15.18
C PRO A 188 -18.43 31.16 15.37
N ALA A 189 -17.37 31.64 14.72
CA ALA A 189 -16.02 31.10 14.75
C ALA A 189 -15.46 31.05 16.18
N ALA A 190 -15.06 29.85 16.61
CA ALA A 190 -14.33 29.63 17.85
C ALA A 190 -12.88 29.24 17.55
N SER A 191 -11.99 29.86 18.31
CA SER A 191 -10.55 30.00 18.22
C SER A 191 -9.76 28.69 18.08
N ALA A 192 -8.68 28.76 17.30
CA ALA A 192 -7.63 27.75 17.23
C ALA A 192 -6.88 27.61 18.57
N PRO A 193 -6.56 26.38 19.02
CA PRO A 193 -5.43 26.15 19.90
C PRO A 193 -4.20 25.77 19.08
N THR A 194 -3.16 26.56 19.24
CA THR A 194 -1.76 26.23 18.93
C THR A 194 -1.36 25.03 19.79
N GLY A 195 -1.19 23.87 19.17
CA GLY A 195 -0.69 22.65 19.81
C GLY A 195 0.50 22.12 19.05
N SER A 196 1.70 22.58 19.43
CA SER A 196 2.96 21.91 19.10
C SER A 196 2.98 20.54 19.80
N SER A 197 2.84 19.46 19.03
CA SER A 197 3.09 18.10 19.51
C SER A 197 4.24 17.52 18.70
N GLU A 198 5.42 17.76 19.24
CA GLU A 198 6.64 17.01 19.00
C GLU A 198 6.34 15.54 19.30
N ARG A 199 6.25 14.71 18.24
CA ARG A 199 6.12 13.27 18.38
C ARG A 199 7.41 12.64 17.90
N GLU A 200 8.26 12.40 18.89
CA GLU A 200 9.47 11.61 18.88
C GLU A 200 9.27 10.31 18.07
N SER A 201 10.20 10.08 17.14
CA SER A 201 10.11 9.08 16.08
C SER A 201 10.66 7.73 16.57
N PRO A 202 9.87 6.63 16.62
CA PRO A 202 10.34 5.32 17.08
C PRO A 202 11.01 4.49 15.97
N VAL A 203 11.59 5.12 14.93
CA VAL A 203 12.21 4.37 13.80
C VAL A 203 13.59 3.78 14.12
N LEU A 204 14.22 4.15 15.24
CA LEU A 204 15.54 3.62 15.60
C LEU A 204 15.52 2.25 16.29
N ALA A 205 14.36 1.73 16.70
CA ALA A 205 14.29 0.51 17.51
C ALA A 205 14.35 -0.81 16.70
N VAL A 206 14.12 -0.78 15.39
CA VAL A 206 13.97 -2.02 14.60
C VAL A 206 15.25 -2.43 13.85
N LEU A 207 16.19 -1.53 13.60
CA LEU A 207 17.45 -1.85 12.90
C LEU A 207 18.60 -2.28 13.84
N GLY A 208 18.54 -1.97 15.14
CA GLY A 208 19.60 -2.30 16.09
C GLY A 208 19.65 -3.78 16.54
N SER A 209 18.56 -4.52 16.36
CA SER A 209 18.41 -5.85 16.98
C SER A 209 19.12 -6.98 16.21
N ARG A 210 19.38 -6.81 14.89
CA ARG A 210 20.04 -7.84 14.08
C ARG A 210 21.56 -7.66 13.94
N TYR A 211 22.11 -6.46 14.16
CA TYR A 211 23.56 -6.22 14.08
C TYR A 211 24.30 -6.36 15.43
N GLY A 212 23.62 -6.15 16.57
CA GLY A 212 24.24 -6.29 17.90
C GLY A 212 24.63 -7.73 18.25
N SER A 213 23.86 -8.71 17.76
CA SER A 213 24.09 -10.13 17.99
C SER A 213 25.31 -10.67 17.23
N PHE A 214 25.57 -10.21 16.00
CA PHE A 214 26.79 -10.55 15.25
C PHE A 214 28.06 -9.94 15.87
N ALA A 215 27.99 -8.69 16.34
CA ALA A 215 29.14 -8.02 16.96
C ALA A 215 29.56 -8.69 18.28
N LEU A 216 28.59 -9.06 19.13
CA LEU A 216 28.87 -9.80 20.37
C LEU A 216 29.45 -11.20 20.10
N LEU A 217 28.98 -11.88 19.05
CA LEU A 217 29.48 -13.20 18.68
C LEU A 217 30.94 -13.13 18.17
N LEU A 218 31.27 -12.12 17.35
CA LEU A 218 32.65 -11.87 16.92
C LEU A 218 33.59 -11.58 18.10
N LEU A 219 33.17 -10.71 19.04
CA LEU A 219 33.98 -10.40 20.22
C LEU A 219 34.21 -11.62 21.11
N ALA A 220 33.19 -12.47 21.27
CA ALA A 220 33.31 -13.71 22.03
C ALA A 220 34.30 -14.69 21.37
N LEU A 221 34.27 -14.83 20.04
CA LEU A 221 35.22 -15.68 19.30
C LEU A 221 36.66 -15.17 19.41
N ILE A 222 36.86 -13.85 19.32
CA ILE A 222 38.18 -13.22 19.49
C ILE A 222 38.71 -13.47 20.90
N ALA A 223 37.88 -13.29 21.93
CA ALA A 223 38.28 -13.54 23.32
C ALA A 223 38.64 -15.01 23.57
N LEU A 224 37.89 -15.96 22.99
CA LEU A 224 38.19 -17.39 23.07
C LEU A 224 39.51 -17.75 22.37
N ALA A 225 39.76 -17.20 21.18
CA ALA A 225 41.01 -17.40 20.47
C ALA A 225 42.20 -16.84 21.25
N TRP A 226 42.04 -15.68 21.88
CA TRP A 226 43.07 -15.07 22.71
C TRP A 226 43.36 -15.91 23.96
N MET A 227 42.32 -16.39 24.65
CA MET A 227 42.47 -17.27 25.82
C MET A 227 43.10 -18.62 25.48
N ARG A 228 42.81 -19.21 24.31
CA ARG A 228 43.49 -20.43 23.83
C ARG A 228 44.97 -20.17 23.57
N ARG A 229 45.30 -19.11 22.83
CA ARG A 229 46.70 -18.73 22.57
C ARG A 229 47.50 -18.43 23.83
N ARG A 230 46.85 -17.88 24.87
CA ARG A 230 47.49 -17.60 26.17
C ARG A 230 47.68 -18.83 27.06
N ARG A 231 46.99 -19.94 26.76
CA ARG A 231 47.15 -21.23 27.46
C ARG A 231 48.17 -22.15 26.79
N GLU A 232 48.47 -21.90 25.52
CA GLU A 232 49.47 -22.64 24.73
C GLU A 232 50.88 -22.02 24.81
N LYS A 233 51.02 -20.85 25.45
CA LYS A 233 52.29 -20.23 25.83
C LYS A 233 52.47 -20.33 27.34
#